data_AF-A0A7G9FLK6-F1
#
_entry.id   AF-A0A7G9FLK6-F1
#
_cell.length_a   1.000
_cell.length_b   1.000
_cell.length_c   1.000
_cell.angle_alpha   90.00
_cell.angle_beta   90.00
_cell.angle_gamma   90.00
#
_symmetry.space_group_name_H-M   'P 1'
#
loop_
_entity.id
_entity.type
_entity.pdbx_description
1 polymer ?
#
loop_
_entity_poly.entity_id
_entity_poly.type
_entity_poly.pdbx_seq_one_letter_code
_entity_poly.pdbx_strand_id
1 'polypeptide(L)'
;MRHFEKQEPQEHFEAVKIAVEYTGKKFVQFLPYTTGAILITYIAMNWHYIGEGAFGNFIRSFENMPFEMLYLSEAAPEGSLLFTMWFLSAMCLVFPFFCLLLMMRNRRLSGMICFYVALFYYLHTYDYGAHEFPNRLVRTFAGLCLGATIALLADWLRGISLNRTCRVWLSVLEVITYVFPIVTCYPHFKFLRGNLLCFVVSVTIIFSGQSMVPDMSCRFFSCLGRLSMPLYVWHIAVLRVIERFFPDVDMLTKVLGFWLGTFALAIGNMYLVGFVKHRLRKDKECTMN
;
A
#
# COMPACT_ATOMS: atom_id res chain seq x y z
N MET A 1 -2.72 10.77 11.60
CA MET A 1 -2.95 12.06 12.27
C MET A 1 -2.50 12.05 13.72
N ARG A 2 -3.05 11.20 14.60
CA ARG A 2 -2.72 11.13 16.05
C ARG A 2 -1.23 11.09 16.43
N HIS A 3 -0.35 10.55 15.57
CA HIS A 3 1.09 10.51 15.85
C HIS A 3 1.75 11.90 15.81
N PHE A 4 1.33 12.77 14.88
CA PHE A 4 1.85 14.12 14.74
C PHE A 4 1.15 15.14 15.65
N GLU A 5 0.05 14.76 16.30
CA GLU A 5 -0.64 15.62 17.27
C GLU A 5 0.15 15.84 18.57
N LYS A 6 1.14 14.98 18.85
CA LYS A 6 1.98 15.07 20.06
C LYS A 6 3.32 15.77 19.83
N GLN A 7 3.62 16.14 18.60
CA GLN A 7 4.89 16.74 18.19
C GLN A 7 4.55 17.97 17.34
N GLU A 8 4.15 19.07 17.99
CA GLU A 8 4.14 20.37 17.34
C GLU A 8 5.59 20.87 17.28
N PRO A 9 6.25 20.85 16.12
CA PRO A 9 7.63 21.29 16.01
C PRO A 9 7.68 22.80 16.21
N GLN A 10 8.60 23.28 17.05
CA GLN A 10 8.75 24.71 17.31
C GLN A 10 9.42 25.44 16.14
N GLU A 11 10.16 24.70 15.29
CA GLU A 11 10.86 25.24 14.12
C GLU A 11 10.57 24.45 12.83
N HIS A 12 10.59 25.14 11.68
CA HIS A 12 10.35 24.55 10.35
C HIS A 12 11.34 23.44 9.99
N PHE A 13 12.61 23.57 10.42
CA PHE A 13 13.65 22.57 10.15
C PHE A 13 13.41 21.26 10.92
N GLU A 14 12.87 21.37 12.13
CA GLU A 14 12.52 20.22 12.97
C GLU A 14 11.38 19.41 12.33
N ALA A 15 10.39 20.08 11.74
CA ALA A 15 9.28 19.43 11.03
C ALA A 15 9.76 18.57 9.84
N VAL A 16 10.70 19.09 9.04
CA VAL A 16 11.29 18.36 7.90
C VAL A 16 12.06 17.14 8.37
N LYS A 17 12.90 17.31 9.39
CA LYS A 17 13.66 16.21 9.99
C LYS A 17 12.74 15.09 10.49
N ILE A 18 11.69 15.45 11.23
CA ILE A 18 10.69 14.49 11.73
C ILE A 18 10.02 13.73 10.57
N ALA A 19 9.59 14.44 9.53
CA ALA A 19 8.93 13.83 8.38
C ALA A 19 9.83 12.83 7.64
N VAL A 20 11.10 13.19 7.42
CA VAL A 20 12.08 12.32 6.75
C VAL A 20 12.43 11.11 7.62
N GLU A 21 12.73 11.32 8.90
CA GLU A 21 13.03 10.22 9.83
C GLU A 21 11.87 9.24 9.97
N TYR A 22 10.64 9.76 10.07
CA TYR A 22 9.44 8.95 10.16
C TYR A 22 9.23 8.13 8.89
N THR A 23 9.46 8.72 7.72
CA THR A 23 9.43 8.02 6.43
C THR A 23 10.46 6.89 6.41
N GLY A 24 11.73 7.18 6.71
CA GLY A 24 12.78 6.15 6.75
C GLY A 24 12.44 5.01 7.71
N LYS A 25 12.04 5.33 8.95
CA LYS A 25 11.64 4.33 9.96
C LYS A 25 10.46 3.47 9.51
N LYS A 26 9.54 4.00 8.70
CA LYS A 26 8.37 3.27 8.19
C LYS A 26 8.75 2.35 7.03
N PHE A 27 9.49 2.85 6.04
CA PHE A 27 9.80 2.08 4.83
C PHE A 27 10.89 1.04 5.01
N VAL A 28 11.85 1.27 5.91
CA VAL A 28 12.87 0.26 6.28
C VAL A 28 12.23 -1.02 6.83
N GLN A 29 11.07 -0.93 7.49
CA GLN A 29 10.36 -2.10 7.99
C GLN A 29 9.80 -2.99 6.88
N PHE A 30 9.67 -2.48 5.66
CA PHE A 30 9.22 -3.23 4.49
C PHE A 30 10.35 -3.95 3.76
N LEU A 31 11.61 -3.50 3.90
CA LEU A 31 12.76 -4.08 3.20
C LEU A 31 12.88 -5.60 3.35
N PRO A 32 12.76 -6.19 4.57
CA PRO A 32 12.84 -7.64 4.70
C PRO A 32 11.78 -8.38 3.88
N TYR A 33 10.64 -7.74 3.63
CA TYR A 33 9.56 -8.33 2.86
C TYR A 33 9.76 -8.19 1.35
N THR A 34 10.37 -7.10 0.89
CA THR A 34 10.50 -6.74 -0.53
C THR A 34 11.77 -7.26 -1.16
N THR A 35 12.90 -7.23 -0.46
CA THR A 35 14.23 -7.59 -1.01
C THR A 35 14.24 -8.97 -1.69
N GLY A 36 13.70 -10.00 -1.02
CA GLY A 36 13.67 -11.35 -1.57
C GLY A 36 12.81 -11.49 -2.82
N ALA A 37 11.64 -10.84 -2.83
CA ALA A 37 10.74 -10.87 -3.97
C ALA A 37 11.32 -10.09 -5.17
N ILE A 38 11.95 -8.94 -4.94
CA ILE A 38 12.65 -8.19 -5.99
C ILE A 38 13.72 -9.06 -6.62
N LEU A 39 14.61 -9.65 -5.80
CA LEU A 39 15.70 -10.49 -6.28
C LEU A 39 15.19 -11.65 -7.15
N ILE A 40 14.19 -12.39 -6.67
CA ILE A 40 13.61 -13.51 -7.43
C ILE A 40 12.99 -13.03 -8.73
N THR A 41 12.34 -11.87 -8.73
CA THR A 41 11.72 -11.34 -9.94
C THR A 41 12.76 -10.94 -10.98
N TYR A 42 13.84 -10.26 -10.58
CA TYR A 42 14.95 -9.93 -11.49
C TYR A 42 15.62 -11.18 -12.06
N ILE A 43 15.84 -12.21 -11.24
CA ILE A 43 16.39 -13.49 -11.69
C ILE A 43 15.45 -14.12 -12.73
N ALA A 44 14.15 -14.23 -12.42
CA ALA A 44 13.18 -14.86 -13.31
C ALA A 44 13.04 -14.12 -14.65
N MET A 45 13.00 -12.78 -14.64
CA MET A 45 12.88 -11.97 -15.86
C MET A 45 14.12 -12.09 -16.76
N ASN A 46 15.31 -12.15 -16.18
CA ASN A 46 16.57 -12.09 -16.92
C ASN A 46 17.23 -13.46 -17.14
N TRP A 47 16.60 -14.56 -16.69
CA TRP A 47 17.15 -15.91 -16.79
C TRP A 47 17.52 -16.34 -18.22
N HIS A 48 16.83 -15.79 -19.23
CA HIS A 48 17.09 -16.08 -20.65
C HIS A 48 18.54 -15.76 -21.07
N TYR A 49 19.13 -14.67 -20.55
CA TYR A 49 20.52 -14.30 -20.85
C TYR A 49 21.54 -15.35 -20.43
N ILE A 50 21.26 -16.13 -19.37
CA ILE A 50 22.13 -17.23 -18.95
C ILE A 50 22.06 -18.37 -19.98
N GLY A 51 20.85 -18.71 -20.44
CA GLY A 51 20.65 -19.76 -21.45
C GLY A 51 21.27 -19.41 -22.81
N GLU A 52 21.34 -18.12 -23.14
CA GLU A 52 21.95 -17.59 -24.37
C GLU A 52 23.47 -17.37 -24.24
N GLY A 53 24.08 -17.67 -23.09
CA GLY A 53 25.50 -17.43 -22.83
C GLY A 53 25.89 -15.96 -22.68
N ALA A 54 24.93 -15.04 -22.63
CA ALA A 54 25.11 -13.59 -22.52
C ALA A 54 25.20 -13.13 -21.06
N PHE A 55 26.12 -13.69 -20.28
CA PHE A 55 26.23 -13.43 -18.84
C PHE A 55 26.47 -11.94 -18.50
N GLY A 56 27.16 -11.19 -19.36
CA GLY A 56 27.35 -9.75 -19.18
C GLY A 56 26.03 -8.96 -19.20
N ASN A 57 25.08 -9.37 -20.05
CA ASN A 57 23.75 -8.76 -20.10
C ASN A 57 22.93 -9.13 -18.87
N PHE A 58 23.05 -10.38 -18.39
CA PHE A 58 22.43 -10.82 -17.14
C PHE A 58 22.82 -9.91 -15.98
N ILE A 59 24.11 -9.62 -15.78
CA ILE A 59 24.56 -8.73 -14.70
C ILE A 59 24.04 -7.30 -14.89
N ARG A 60 24.13 -6.75 -16.11
CA ARG A 60 23.66 -5.39 -16.41
C ARG A 60 22.18 -5.21 -16.10
N SER A 61 21.36 -6.24 -16.30
CA SER A 61 19.95 -6.19 -15.95
C SER A 61 19.66 -5.95 -14.46
N PHE A 62 20.64 -6.13 -13.57
CA PHE A 62 20.49 -5.82 -12.14
C PHE A 62 20.82 -4.37 -11.77
N GLU A 63 21.22 -3.52 -12.72
CA GLU A 63 21.60 -2.12 -12.46
C GLU A 63 20.50 -1.33 -11.75
N ASN A 64 19.23 -1.61 -12.09
CA ASN A 64 18.07 -0.95 -11.48
C ASN A 64 17.64 -1.55 -10.13
N MET A 65 18.12 -2.74 -9.77
CA MET A 65 17.69 -3.45 -8.56
C MET A 65 17.98 -2.67 -7.26
N PRO A 66 19.15 -2.02 -7.06
CA PRO A 66 19.40 -1.19 -5.89
C PRO A 66 18.40 -0.03 -5.75
N PHE A 67 18.01 0.60 -6.86
CA PHE A 67 17.01 1.68 -6.84
C PHE A 67 15.63 1.17 -6.45
N GLU A 68 15.24 -0.02 -6.90
CA GLU A 68 13.99 -0.64 -6.46
C GLU A 68 14.02 -1.06 -4.99
N MET A 69 15.14 -1.61 -4.52
CA MET A 69 15.32 -1.96 -3.11
C MET A 69 15.28 -0.74 -2.19
N LEU A 70 15.78 0.41 -2.65
CA LEU A 70 15.74 1.67 -1.92
C LEU A 70 14.43 2.45 -2.13
N TYR A 71 13.48 1.91 -2.91
CA TYR A 71 12.21 2.57 -3.25
C TYR A 71 12.37 3.90 -3.99
N LEU A 72 13.41 4.02 -4.82
CA LEU A 72 13.74 5.21 -5.60
C LEU A 72 13.45 5.07 -7.11
N SER A 73 13.01 3.89 -7.56
CA SER A 73 12.79 3.59 -8.98
C SER A 73 11.78 4.51 -9.68
N GLU A 74 10.82 5.05 -8.94
CA GLU A 74 9.82 5.97 -9.50
C GLU A 74 10.34 7.40 -9.70
N ALA A 75 11.55 7.70 -9.23
CA ALA A 75 12.24 8.94 -9.58
C ALA A 75 12.87 8.90 -10.99
N ALA A 76 13.01 7.70 -11.58
CA ALA A 76 13.52 7.54 -12.94
C ALA A 76 12.38 7.68 -13.98
N PRO A 77 12.63 8.28 -15.15
CA PRO A 77 11.61 8.40 -16.22
C PRO A 77 11.08 7.05 -16.71
N GLU A 78 11.92 6.02 -16.69
CA GLU A 78 11.57 4.64 -17.07
C GLU A 78 10.67 3.95 -16.03
N GLY A 79 10.60 4.51 -14.81
CA GLY A 79 9.82 3.99 -13.68
C GLY A 79 10.34 2.65 -13.16
N SER A 80 9.56 2.03 -12.27
CA SER A 80 9.85 0.67 -11.79
C SER A 80 9.52 -0.39 -12.83
N LEU A 81 10.43 -1.36 -12.99
CA LEU A 81 10.23 -2.57 -13.79
C LEU A 81 9.25 -3.54 -13.11
N LEU A 82 9.10 -3.43 -11.79
CA LEU A 82 8.18 -4.21 -10.98
C LEU A 82 6.87 -3.43 -10.73
N PHE A 83 5.75 -3.97 -11.25
CA PHE A 83 4.42 -3.36 -11.12
C PHE A 83 3.96 -3.14 -9.67
N THR A 84 4.51 -3.86 -8.69
CA THR A 84 4.15 -3.63 -7.28
C THR A 84 5.04 -2.60 -6.61
N MET A 85 6.26 -2.44 -7.11
CA MET A 85 7.27 -1.56 -6.52
C MET A 85 7.09 -0.09 -6.91
N TRP A 86 6.49 0.21 -8.08
CA TRP A 86 6.21 1.59 -8.46
C TRP A 86 5.37 2.32 -7.39
N PHE A 87 4.35 1.66 -6.83
CA PHE A 87 3.48 2.29 -5.85
C PHE A 87 4.21 2.51 -4.52
N LEU A 88 4.99 1.52 -4.07
CA LEU A 88 5.75 1.64 -2.83
C LEU A 88 6.88 2.69 -2.95
N SER A 89 7.51 2.77 -4.12
CA SER A 89 8.48 3.81 -4.46
C SER A 89 7.85 5.19 -4.51
N ALA A 90 6.73 5.34 -5.22
CA ALA A 90 5.97 6.57 -5.26
C ALA A 90 5.58 7.02 -3.85
N MET A 91 5.06 6.09 -3.03
CA MET A 91 4.70 6.37 -1.64
C MET A 91 5.92 6.86 -0.88
N CYS A 92 7.07 6.18 -0.96
CA CYS A 92 8.29 6.56 -0.25
C CYS A 92 8.73 8.00 -0.58
N LEU A 93 8.63 8.38 -1.86
CA LEU A 93 9.01 9.72 -2.34
C LEU A 93 8.02 10.81 -1.90
N VAL A 94 6.71 10.55 -1.95
CA VAL A 94 5.69 11.57 -1.61
C VAL A 94 5.35 11.63 -0.12
N PHE A 95 5.69 10.59 0.65
CA PHE A 95 5.31 10.47 2.06
C PHE A 95 5.86 11.61 2.96
N PRO A 96 7.11 12.08 2.82
CA PRO A 96 7.60 13.22 3.59
C PRO A 96 6.77 14.48 3.37
N PHE A 97 6.40 14.77 2.12
CA PHE A 97 5.54 15.92 1.79
C PHE A 97 4.15 15.78 2.37
N PHE A 98 3.59 14.58 2.33
CA PHE A 98 2.31 14.28 2.98
C PHE A 98 2.39 14.44 4.50
N CYS A 99 3.47 13.98 5.15
CA CYS A 99 3.68 14.20 6.57
C CYS A 99 3.77 15.70 6.91
N LEU A 100 4.52 16.48 6.14
CA LEU A 100 4.59 17.94 6.30
C LEU A 100 3.23 18.60 6.16
N LEU A 101 2.42 18.19 5.18
CA LEU A 101 1.04 18.66 5.00
C LEU A 101 0.20 18.39 6.26
N LEU A 102 0.32 17.22 6.86
CA LEU A 102 -0.40 16.87 8.10
C LEU A 102 0.14 17.56 9.36
N MET A 103 1.38 18.03 9.33
CA MET A 103 2.02 18.78 10.42
C MET A 103 1.74 20.29 10.37
N MET A 104 1.01 20.77 9.36
CA MET A 104 0.60 22.17 9.30
C MET A 104 -0.22 22.57 10.53
N ARG A 105 0.10 23.74 11.10
CA ARG A 105 -0.60 24.30 12.28
C ARG A 105 -2.12 24.39 12.10
N ASN A 106 -2.57 24.76 10.90
CA ASN A 106 -4.00 24.85 10.61
C ASN A 106 -4.53 23.51 10.06
N ARG A 107 -5.09 22.68 10.95
CA ARG A 107 -5.66 21.37 10.59
C ARG A 107 -6.83 21.45 9.63
N ARG A 108 -7.66 22.50 9.73
CA ARG A 108 -8.79 22.69 8.81
C ARG A 108 -8.28 22.93 7.40
N LEU A 109 -7.23 23.76 7.26
CA LEU A 109 -6.59 24.02 5.98
C LEU A 109 -5.93 22.75 5.42
N SER A 110 -5.18 22.00 6.23
CA SER A 110 -4.59 20.71 5.84
C SER A 110 -5.65 19.71 5.36
N GLY A 111 -6.75 19.59 6.10
CA GLY A 111 -7.90 18.76 5.73
C GLY A 111 -8.58 19.20 4.44
N MET A 112 -8.77 20.51 4.24
CA MET A 112 -9.28 21.07 2.99
C MET A 112 -8.37 20.75 1.81
N ILE A 113 -7.05 20.94 1.95
CA ILE A 113 -6.07 20.60 0.91
C ILE A 113 -6.17 19.10 0.57
N CYS A 114 -6.18 18.23 1.59
CA CYS A 114 -6.33 16.79 1.38
C CYS A 114 -7.62 16.45 0.61
N PHE A 115 -8.75 17.05 1.00
CA PHE A 115 -10.04 16.85 0.36
C PHE A 115 -10.03 17.30 -1.11
N TYR A 116 -9.55 18.52 -1.39
CA TYR A 116 -9.52 19.05 -2.74
C TYR A 116 -8.54 18.30 -3.64
N VAL A 117 -7.36 17.94 -3.17
CA VAL A 117 -6.39 17.14 -3.94
C VAL A 117 -7.00 15.80 -4.33
N ALA A 118 -7.65 15.11 -3.38
CA ALA A 118 -8.32 13.84 -3.65
C ALA A 118 -9.50 14.02 -4.63
N LEU A 119 -10.33 15.03 -4.41
CA LEU A 119 -11.48 15.33 -5.26
C LEU A 119 -11.06 15.63 -6.69
N PHE A 120 -10.12 16.57 -6.89
CA PHE A 120 -9.70 16.97 -8.23
C PHE A 120 -9.03 15.83 -8.98
N TYR A 121 -8.13 15.07 -8.34
CA TYR A 121 -7.45 13.97 -9.02
C TYR A 121 -8.46 12.88 -9.46
N TYR A 122 -9.29 12.37 -8.54
CA TYR A 122 -10.19 11.27 -8.89
C TYR A 122 -11.41 11.70 -9.73
N LEU A 123 -11.82 12.96 -9.68
CA LEU A 123 -12.91 13.48 -10.51
C LEU A 123 -12.44 13.86 -11.92
N HIS A 124 -11.28 14.52 -12.03
CA HIS A 124 -10.80 15.12 -13.27
C HIS A 124 -10.04 14.12 -14.14
N THR A 125 -9.09 13.36 -13.57
CA THR A 125 -8.10 12.69 -14.41
C THR A 125 -8.70 11.52 -15.19
N TYR A 126 -9.82 10.91 -14.75
CA TYR A 126 -10.51 9.72 -15.33
C TYR A 126 -9.60 8.50 -15.62
N ASP A 127 -8.29 8.68 -15.51
CA ASP A 127 -7.28 7.83 -16.06
C ASP A 127 -6.59 7.08 -14.93
N TYR A 128 -7.07 5.86 -14.72
CA TYR A 128 -6.43 4.88 -13.86
C TYR A 128 -5.20 4.23 -14.53
N GLY A 129 -4.91 4.57 -15.80
CA GLY A 129 -3.90 3.93 -16.65
C GLY A 129 -2.74 4.82 -17.08
N ALA A 130 -2.72 6.12 -16.75
CA ALA A 130 -1.55 6.98 -16.95
C ALA A 130 -0.41 6.56 -16.02
N HIS A 131 0.36 5.57 -16.49
CA HIS A 131 1.49 4.97 -15.81
C HIS A 131 2.80 5.72 -16.06
N GLU A 132 2.75 6.95 -16.52
CA GLU A 132 3.95 7.74 -16.82
C GLU A 132 4.28 8.70 -15.68
N PHE A 133 5.57 8.95 -15.49
CA PHE A 133 6.03 10.04 -14.64
C PHE A 133 5.52 11.38 -15.19
N PRO A 134 5.00 12.31 -14.37
CA PRO A 134 4.90 12.31 -12.91
C PRO A 134 3.54 11.84 -12.35
N ASN A 135 2.64 11.32 -13.19
CA ASN A 135 1.26 11.01 -12.81
C ASN A 135 1.16 9.98 -11.68
N ARG A 136 2.07 8.99 -11.64
CA ARG A 136 2.15 8.00 -10.55
C ARG A 136 2.45 8.61 -9.18
N LEU A 137 3.30 9.64 -9.11
CA LEU A 137 3.58 10.37 -7.87
C LEU A 137 2.35 11.15 -7.42
N VAL A 138 1.73 11.90 -8.33
CA VAL A 138 0.52 12.69 -8.05
C VAL A 138 -0.62 11.77 -7.60
N ARG A 139 -0.81 10.63 -8.27
CA ARG A 139 -1.79 9.59 -7.90
C ARG A 139 -1.59 9.11 -6.48
N THR A 140 -0.35 8.82 -6.12
CA THR A 140 -0.02 8.26 -4.82
C THR A 140 -0.23 9.30 -3.72
N PHE A 141 0.15 10.55 -3.98
CA PHE A 141 -0.13 11.67 -3.09
C PHE A 141 -1.63 11.89 -2.90
N ALA A 142 -2.41 11.88 -4.00
CA ALA A 142 -3.87 11.99 -3.95
C ALA A 142 -4.51 10.83 -3.17
N GLY A 143 -4.00 9.61 -3.29
CA GLY A 143 -4.43 8.46 -2.50
C GLY A 143 -4.16 8.62 -1.00
N LEU A 144 -2.99 9.15 -0.62
CA LEU A 144 -2.67 9.48 0.79
C LEU A 144 -3.61 10.56 1.34
N CYS A 145 -3.86 11.62 0.56
CA CYS A 145 -4.80 12.69 0.87
C CYS A 145 -6.25 12.18 1.01
N LEU A 146 -6.66 11.22 0.17
CA LEU A 146 -7.96 10.57 0.29
C LEU A 146 -8.06 9.79 1.61
N GLY A 147 -7.03 9.04 1.98
CA GLY A 147 -6.97 8.35 3.27
C GLY A 147 -7.05 9.32 4.47
N ALA A 148 -6.37 10.47 4.40
CA ALA A 148 -6.49 11.52 5.40
C ALA A 148 -7.91 12.10 5.48
N THR A 149 -8.54 12.33 4.33
CA THR A 149 -9.92 12.82 4.22
C THR A 149 -10.91 11.84 4.87
N ILE A 150 -10.79 10.55 4.55
CA ILE A 150 -11.60 9.48 5.14
C ILE A 150 -11.45 9.47 6.66
N ALA A 151 -10.23 9.63 7.18
CA ALA A 151 -9.97 9.67 8.62
C ALA A 151 -10.64 10.88 9.30
N LEU A 152 -10.57 12.07 8.68
CA LEU A 152 -11.25 13.27 9.19
C LEU A 152 -12.77 13.12 9.19
N LEU A 153 -13.34 12.56 8.11
CA LEU A 153 -14.77 12.27 8.02
C LEU A 153 -15.20 11.23 9.06
N ALA A 154 -14.39 10.20 9.30
CA ALA A 154 -14.66 9.17 10.29
C ALA A 154 -14.62 9.73 11.72
N ASP A 155 -13.65 10.59 12.04
CA ASP A 155 -13.58 11.25 13.35
C ASP A 155 -14.73 12.26 13.53
N TRP A 156 -15.13 12.99 12.48
CA TRP A 156 -16.31 13.84 12.51
C TRP A 156 -17.59 13.04 12.76
N LEU A 157 -17.79 11.94 12.04
CA LEU A 157 -18.96 11.06 12.20
C LEU A 157 -18.98 10.41 13.60
N ARG A 158 -17.81 10.05 14.14
CA ARG A 158 -17.69 9.53 15.51
C ARG A 158 -18.16 10.54 16.56
N GLY A 159 -17.94 11.84 16.35
CA GLY A 159 -18.36 12.90 17.25
C GLY A 159 -19.87 13.16 17.31
N ILE A 160 -20.66 12.57 16.40
CA ILE A 160 -22.10 12.78 16.32
C ILE A 160 -22.83 11.73 17.18
N SER A 161 -23.73 12.18 18.05
CA SER A 161 -24.62 11.30 18.83
C SER A 161 -25.78 10.80 17.95
N LEU A 162 -25.61 9.61 17.36
CA LEU A 162 -26.62 9.03 16.48
C LEU A 162 -27.65 8.18 17.24
N ASN A 163 -28.93 8.43 16.94
CA ASN A 163 -30.07 7.61 17.38
C ASN A 163 -29.99 6.18 16.85
N ARG A 164 -30.63 5.23 17.55
CA ARG A 164 -30.65 3.80 17.18
C ARG A 164 -31.09 3.57 15.73
N THR A 165 -32.14 4.26 15.29
CA THR A 165 -32.65 4.17 13.90
C THR A 165 -31.62 4.65 12.87
N CYS A 166 -30.91 5.74 13.15
CA CYS A 166 -29.86 6.23 12.26
C CYS A 166 -28.69 5.26 12.17
N ARG A 167 -28.32 4.61 13.28
CA ARG A 167 -27.27 3.56 13.28
C ARG A 167 -27.66 2.33 12.47
N VAL A 168 -28.93 1.94 12.50
CA VAL A 168 -29.45 0.84 11.65
C VAL A 168 -29.32 1.21 10.17
N TRP A 169 -29.78 2.39 9.77
CA TRP A 169 -29.65 2.87 8.39
C TRP A 169 -28.19 3.00 7.94
N LEU A 170 -27.30 3.47 8.81
CA LEU A 170 -25.87 3.50 8.52
C LEU A 170 -25.27 2.11 8.32
N SER A 171 -25.72 1.11 9.08
CA SER A 171 -25.26 -0.28 8.93
C SER A 171 -25.76 -0.89 7.61
N VAL A 172 -27.00 -0.61 7.22
CA VAL A 172 -27.54 -1.01 5.91
C VAL A 172 -26.73 -0.35 4.79
N LEU A 173 -26.45 0.96 4.91
CA LEU A 173 -25.64 1.69 3.96
C LEU A 173 -24.21 1.12 3.86
N GLU A 174 -23.59 0.76 4.99
CA GLU A 174 -22.27 0.12 5.03
C GLU A 174 -22.26 -1.18 4.22
N VAL A 175 -23.23 -2.08 4.46
CA VAL A 175 -23.32 -3.36 3.74
C VAL A 175 -23.56 -3.14 2.25
N ILE A 176 -24.47 -2.23 1.87
CA ILE A 176 -24.74 -1.92 0.47
C ILE A 176 -23.48 -1.38 -0.21
N THR A 177 -22.82 -0.40 0.42
CA THR A 177 -21.61 0.23 -0.15
C THR A 177 -20.40 -0.71 -0.17
N TYR A 178 -20.40 -1.79 0.63
CA TYR A 178 -19.38 -2.83 0.57
C TYR A 178 -19.66 -3.89 -0.51
N VAL A 179 -20.92 -4.34 -0.63
CA VAL A 179 -21.32 -5.39 -1.59
C VAL A 179 -21.39 -4.86 -3.01
N PHE A 180 -21.85 -3.63 -3.20
CA PHE A 180 -22.06 -3.04 -4.53
C PHE A 180 -20.78 -3.03 -5.39
N PRO A 181 -19.60 -2.59 -4.90
CA PRO A 181 -18.34 -2.68 -5.64
C PRO A 181 -17.94 -4.11 -6.04
N ILE A 182 -18.28 -5.12 -5.23
CA ILE A 182 -17.95 -6.52 -5.54
C ILE A 182 -18.76 -6.98 -6.75
N VAL A 183 -20.05 -6.62 -6.79
CA VAL A 183 -20.96 -6.97 -7.89
C VAL A 183 -20.60 -6.21 -9.17
N THR A 184 -20.27 -4.91 -9.06
CA THR A 184 -19.91 -4.10 -10.24
C THR A 184 -18.52 -4.42 -10.78
N CYS A 185 -17.61 -4.97 -9.98
CA CYS A 185 -16.32 -5.46 -10.47
C CYS A 185 -16.43 -6.75 -11.32
N TYR A 186 -17.59 -7.41 -11.38
CA TYR A 186 -17.84 -8.50 -12.33
C TYR A 186 -17.85 -7.95 -13.77
N PRO A 187 -17.37 -8.71 -14.78
CA PRO A 187 -16.60 -8.22 -15.93
C PRO A 187 -17.33 -7.32 -16.95
N HIS A 188 -18.54 -6.84 -16.66
CA HIS A 188 -19.37 -6.07 -17.59
C HIS A 188 -19.81 -4.68 -17.09
N PHE A 189 -19.54 -4.29 -15.83
CA PHE A 189 -19.93 -2.98 -15.30
C PHE A 189 -18.74 -2.10 -14.90
N LYS A 190 -18.26 -1.24 -15.79
CA LYS A 190 -17.17 -0.27 -15.48
C LYS A 190 -17.69 0.95 -14.70
N PHE A 191 -18.25 0.74 -13.51
CA PHE A 191 -18.75 1.83 -12.64
C PHE A 191 -17.70 2.27 -11.60
N LEU A 192 -16.49 2.60 -12.07
CA LEU A 192 -15.31 2.87 -11.24
C LEU A 192 -15.48 4.04 -10.26
N ARG A 193 -16.12 5.14 -10.69
CA ARG A 193 -16.37 6.32 -9.84
C ARG A 193 -17.31 5.99 -8.67
N GLY A 194 -18.35 5.23 -8.95
CA GLY A 194 -19.25 4.74 -7.90
C GLY A 194 -18.56 3.81 -6.95
N ASN A 195 -17.70 2.91 -7.45
CA ASN A 195 -16.92 2.00 -6.60
C ASN A 195 -15.98 2.77 -5.67
N LEU A 196 -15.34 3.84 -6.16
CA LEU A 196 -14.52 4.72 -5.32
C LEU A 196 -15.36 5.44 -4.26
N LEU A 197 -16.53 5.97 -4.63
CA LEU A 197 -17.43 6.63 -3.68
C LEU A 197 -17.93 5.65 -2.61
N CYS A 198 -18.36 4.45 -3.04
CA CYS A 198 -18.75 3.36 -2.15
C CYS A 198 -17.61 2.97 -1.20
N PHE A 199 -16.37 2.93 -1.70
CA PHE A 199 -15.19 2.68 -0.86
C PHE A 199 -14.99 3.80 0.19
N VAL A 200 -15.06 5.07 -0.22
CA VAL A 200 -14.95 6.20 0.72
C VAL A 200 -16.01 6.13 1.80
N VAL A 201 -17.27 5.93 1.42
CA VAL A 201 -18.41 5.86 2.36
C VAL A 201 -18.29 4.68 3.31
N SER A 202 -18.06 3.47 2.78
CA SER A 202 -17.94 2.25 3.60
C SER A 202 -16.81 2.37 4.62
N VAL A 203 -15.62 2.80 4.19
CA VAL A 203 -14.45 2.92 5.07
C VAL A 203 -14.63 4.02 6.13
N THR A 204 -15.27 5.14 5.77
CA THR A 204 -15.63 6.19 6.75
C THR A 204 -16.59 5.67 7.81
N ILE A 205 -17.61 4.89 7.43
CA ILE A 205 -18.58 4.31 8.37
C ILE A 205 -17.88 3.30 9.28
N ILE A 206 -17.11 2.36 8.72
CA ILE A 206 -16.37 1.33 9.47
C ILE A 206 -15.47 1.99 10.52
N PHE A 207 -14.62 2.95 10.12
CA PHE A 207 -13.69 3.59 11.07
C PHE A 207 -14.37 4.54 12.06
N SER A 208 -15.57 5.04 11.77
CA SER A 208 -16.31 5.88 12.73
C SER A 208 -16.74 5.09 13.98
N GLY A 209 -16.96 3.77 13.84
CA GLY A 209 -17.47 2.90 14.92
C GLY A 209 -18.94 3.18 15.29
N GLN A 210 -19.69 3.89 14.45
CA GLN A 210 -21.09 4.25 14.70
C GLN A 210 -22.09 3.25 14.11
N SER A 211 -21.64 2.32 13.27
CA SER A 211 -22.50 1.24 12.76
C SER A 211 -22.69 0.14 13.82
N MET A 212 -23.70 -0.71 13.61
CA MET A 212 -23.97 -1.88 14.44
C MET A 212 -23.17 -3.11 14.00
N VAL A 213 -22.39 -2.98 12.92
CA VAL A 213 -21.49 -4.04 12.46
C VAL A 213 -20.35 -4.15 13.48
N PRO A 214 -20.03 -5.36 13.97
CA PRO A 214 -18.97 -5.53 14.95
C PRO A 214 -17.64 -5.04 14.39
N ASP A 215 -16.89 -4.34 15.23
CA ASP A 215 -15.60 -3.79 14.89
C ASP A 215 -14.67 -4.89 14.36
N MET A 216 -14.06 -4.67 13.18
CA MET A 216 -13.19 -5.64 12.49
C MET A 216 -11.83 -5.82 13.18
N SER A 217 -11.73 -5.49 14.47
CA SER A 217 -10.51 -5.56 15.27
C SER A 217 -10.18 -6.98 15.77
N CYS A 218 -10.86 -8.01 15.27
CA CYS A 218 -10.58 -9.38 15.67
C CYS A 218 -9.18 -9.85 15.22
N ARG A 219 -8.61 -10.82 15.95
CA ARG A 219 -7.25 -11.35 15.69
C ARG A 219 -7.10 -11.87 14.26
N PHE A 220 -8.16 -12.41 13.68
CA PHE A 220 -8.17 -12.93 12.31
C PHE A 220 -8.01 -11.83 11.27
N PHE A 221 -8.81 -10.76 11.32
CA PHE A 221 -8.67 -9.63 10.41
C PHE A 221 -7.34 -8.88 10.61
N SER A 222 -6.85 -8.79 11.84
CA SER A 222 -5.50 -8.26 12.08
C SER A 222 -4.40 -9.12 11.45
N CYS A 223 -4.55 -10.45 11.47
CA CYS A 223 -3.64 -11.36 10.78
C CYS A 223 -3.68 -11.19 9.26
N LEU A 224 -4.89 -11.13 8.67
CA LEU A 224 -5.08 -10.86 7.24
C LEU A 224 -4.48 -9.50 6.84
N GLY A 225 -4.65 -8.48 7.69
CA GLY A 225 -4.05 -7.16 7.49
C GLY A 225 -2.52 -7.16 7.53
N ARG A 226 -1.89 -8.07 8.30
CA ARG A 226 -0.43 -8.26 8.27
C ARG A 226 0.03 -9.02 7.02
N LEU A 227 -0.80 -9.93 6.52
CA LEU A 227 -0.50 -10.76 5.35
C LEU A 227 -0.65 -10.00 4.03
N SER A 228 -1.46 -8.93 3.99
CA SER A 228 -1.73 -8.16 2.78
C SER A 228 -0.47 -7.60 2.11
N MET A 229 0.48 -7.08 2.88
CA MET A 229 1.72 -6.50 2.34
C MET A 229 2.64 -7.59 1.74
N PRO A 230 2.97 -8.69 2.44
CA PRO A 230 3.67 -9.81 1.83
C PRO A 230 2.98 -10.35 0.57
N LEU A 231 1.66 -10.52 0.57
CA LEU A 231 0.91 -10.96 -0.62
C LEU A 231 1.05 -9.97 -1.78
N TYR A 232 0.93 -8.67 -1.50
CA TYR A 232 1.09 -7.61 -2.48
C TYR A 232 2.48 -7.63 -3.13
N VAL A 233 3.53 -8.02 -2.42
CA VAL A 233 4.88 -8.07 -3.01
C VAL A 233 5.10 -9.40 -3.75
N TRP A 234 4.76 -10.53 -3.12
CA TRP A 234 5.14 -11.86 -3.63
C TRP A 234 4.35 -12.33 -4.84
N HIS A 235 3.13 -11.82 -5.07
CA HIS A 235 2.31 -12.30 -6.19
C HIS A 235 2.97 -12.03 -7.56
N ILE A 236 3.68 -10.91 -7.73
CA ILE A 236 4.41 -10.62 -8.96
C ILE A 236 5.61 -11.56 -9.13
N ALA A 237 6.35 -11.81 -8.05
CA ALA A 237 7.49 -12.72 -8.11
C ALA A 237 7.04 -14.12 -8.54
N VAL A 238 5.96 -14.63 -7.96
CA VAL A 238 5.38 -15.94 -8.32
C VAL A 238 4.86 -15.93 -9.75
N LEU A 239 4.16 -14.88 -10.18
CA LEU A 239 3.67 -14.75 -11.55
C LEU A 239 4.83 -14.85 -12.55
N ARG A 240 5.92 -14.10 -12.35
CA ARG A 240 7.09 -14.12 -13.25
C ARG A 240 7.78 -15.48 -13.28
N VAL A 241 7.86 -16.16 -12.14
CA VAL A 241 8.41 -17.52 -12.07
C VAL A 241 7.54 -18.49 -12.87
N ILE A 242 6.21 -18.43 -12.71
CA ILE A 242 5.28 -19.30 -13.45
C ILE A 242 5.35 -19.02 -14.96
N GLU A 243 5.30 -17.75 -15.36
CA GLU A 243 5.41 -17.34 -16.77
C GLU A 243 6.72 -17.81 -17.41
N ARG A 244 7.82 -17.79 -16.66
CA ARG A 244 9.14 -18.13 -17.20
C ARG A 244 9.45 -19.63 -17.21
N PHE A 245 9.20 -20.32 -16.10
CA PHE A 245 9.64 -21.70 -15.90
C PHE A 245 8.54 -22.72 -16.21
N PHE A 246 7.28 -22.29 -16.31
CA PHE A 246 6.14 -23.15 -16.59
C PHE A 246 5.23 -22.61 -17.73
N PRO A 247 5.80 -22.21 -18.89
CA PRO A 247 5.04 -21.57 -19.96
C PRO A 247 4.00 -22.49 -20.61
N ASP A 248 4.25 -23.80 -20.67
CA ASP A 248 3.40 -24.76 -21.38
C ASP A 248 2.34 -25.43 -20.50
N VAL A 249 2.27 -25.06 -19.22
CA VAL A 249 1.28 -25.60 -18.27
C VAL A 249 -0.10 -25.00 -18.54
N ASP A 250 -1.14 -25.80 -18.30
CA ASP A 250 -2.53 -25.39 -18.47
C ASP A 250 -2.90 -24.21 -17.56
N MET A 251 -3.89 -23.43 -17.98
CA MET A 251 -4.27 -22.20 -17.29
C MET A 251 -4.77 -22.46 -15.86
N LEU A 252 -5.47 -23.58 -15.62
CA LEU A 252 -6.00 -23.90 -14.30
C LEU A 252 -4.85 -24.18 -13.32
N THR A 253 -3.88 -25.01 -13.71
CA THR A 253 -2.71 -25.30 -12.89
C THR A 253 -1.85 -24.05 -12.66
N LYS A 254 -1.72 -23.15 -13.65
CA LYS A 254 -1.06 -21.86 -13.47
C LYS A 254 -1.77 -20.98 -12.43
N VAL A 255 -3.10 -20.90 -12.48
CA VAL A 255 -3.88 -20.12 -11.51
C VAL A 255 -3.78 -20.73 -10.11
N LEU A 256 -3.86 -22.05 -9.98
CA LEU A 256 -3.69 -22.74 -8.69
C LEU A 256 -2.28 -22.54 -8.14
N GLY A 257 -1.25 -22.72 -8.97
CA GLY A 257 0.14 -22.49 -8.61
C GLY A 257 0.41 -21.04 -8.21
N PHE A 258 -0.20 -20.07 -8.92
CA PHE A 258 -0.09 -18.65 -8.59
C PHE A 258 -0.63 -18.36 -7.20
N TRP A 259 -1.86 -18.78 -6.89
CA TRP A 259 -2.46 -18.54 -5.58
C TRP A 259 -1.71 -19.28 -4.48
N LEU A 260 -1.48 -20.59 -4.64
CA LEU A 260 -0.78 -21.40 -3.64
C LEU A 260 0.64 -20.89 -3.37
N GLY A 261 1.41 -20.62 -4.43
CA GLY A 261 2.78 -20.10 -4.32
C GLY A 261 2.82 -18.72 -3.66
N THR A 262 1.91 -17.82 -4.05
CA THR A 262 1.83 -16.48 -3.48
C THR A 262 1.52 -16.52 -1.99
N PHE A 263 0.53 -17.31 -1.58
CA PHE A 263 0.17 -17.46 -0.17
C PHE A 263 1.29 -18.14 0.63
N ALA A 264 1.88 -19.22 0.13
CA ALA A 264 2.95 -19.94 0.80
C ALA A 264 4.17 -19.05 1.06
N LEU A 265 4.64 -18.33 0.04
CA LEU A 265 5.80 -17.44 0.16
C LEU A 265 5.50 -16.22 1.02
N ALA A 266 4.31 -15.63 0.91
CA ALA A 266 3.88 -14.52 1.75
C ALA A 266 3.84 -14.90 3.24
N ILE A 267 3.28 -16.08 3.56
CA ILE A 267 3.22 -16.62 4.92
C ILE A 267 4.64 -16.93 5.43
N GLY A 268 5.45 -17.65 4.63
CA GLY A 268 6.83 -18.00 4.99
C GLY A 268 7.67 -16.76 5.29
N ASN A 269 7.57 -15.74 4.45
CA ASN A 269 8.25 -14.46 4.66
C ASN A 269 7.76 -13.74 5.92
N MET A 270 6.46 -13.75 6.19
CA MET A 270 5.90 -13.17 7.41
C MET A 270 6.48 -13.82 8.68
N TYR A 271 6.59 -15.16 8.70
CA TYR A 271 7.21 -15.87 9.82
C TYR A 271 8.71 -15.62 9.92
N LEU A 272 9.42 -15.61 8.80
CA LEU A 272 10.87 -15.33 8.76
C LEU A 272 11.17 -13.96 9.36
N VAL A 273 10.48 -12.91 8.90
CA VAL A 273 10.67 -11.55 9.42
C VAL A 273 10.27 -11.45 10.89
N GLY A 274 9.19 -12.13 11.30
CA GLY A 274 8.79 -12.22 12.70
C GLY A 274 9.86 -12.87 13.59
N PHE A 275 10.44 -13.98 13.13
CA PHE A 275 11.51 -14.71 13.83
C PHE A 275 12.79 -13.87 13.96
N VAL A 276 13.22 -13.23 12.88
CA VAL A 276 14.42 -12.36 12.88
C VAL A 276 14.23 -11.19 13.83
N LYS A 277 13.07 -10.52 13.80
CA LYS A 277 12.76 -9.41 14.73
C LYS A 277 12.76 -9.86 16.18
N HIS A 278 12.22 -11.04 16.47
CA HIS A 278 12.22 -11.59 17.83
C HIS A 278 13.64 -11.91 18.33
N ARG A 279 14.49 -12.49 17.47
CA ARG A 279 15.89 -12.78 17.80
C ARG A 279 16.69 -11.51 18.07
N LEU A 280 16.60 -10.52 17.18
CA LEU A 280 17.28 -9.23 17.34
C LEU A 280 16.87 -8.48 18.62
N ARG A 281 15.62 -8.67 19.08
CA ARG A 281 15.16 -8.08 20.34
C ARG A 281 15.78 -8.77 21.55
N LYS A 282 15.86 -10.10 21.54
CA LYS A 282 16.53 -10.88 22.60
C LYS A 282 18.02 -10.55 22.69
N ASP A 283 18.70 -10.39 21.56
CA ASP A 283 20.13 -10.06 21.55
C ASP A 283 20.40 -8.66 22.16
N LYS A 284 19.54 -7.68 21.88
CA LYS A 284 19.62 -6.33 22.50
C LYS A 284 19.39 -6.35 24.01
N GLU A 285 18.42 -7.14 24.47
CA GLU A 285 18.13 -7.33 25.89
C GLU A 285 19.31 -8.04 26.61
N CYS A 286 20.07 -8.89 25.91
CA CYS A 286 21.22 -9.59 26.47
C CYS A 286 22.52 -8.76 26.51
N THR A 287 22.66 -7.76 25.63
CA THR A 287 23.82 -6.83 25.60
C THR A 287 23.69 -5.62 26.52
N MET A 288 22.53 -5.43 27.16
CA MET A 288 22.29 -4.34 28.14
C MET A 288 22.36 -4.81 29.60
N ASN A 289 22.73 -6.07 29.83
CA ASN A 289 23.09 -6.64 31.13
C ASN A 289 24.60 -6.93 31.16
#